data_AF-A0A136N6I7-F1
#
_entry.id   AF-A0A136N6I7-F1
#
_cell.length_a   1.000
_cell.length_b   1.000
_cell.length_c   1.000
_cell.angle_alpha   90.00
_cell.angle_beta   90.00
_cell.angle_gamma   90.00
#
_symmetry.space_group_name_H-M   'P 1'
#
loop_
_entity.id
_entity.type
_entity.pdbx_description
1 polymer ?
#
loop_
_entity_poly.entity_id
_entity_poly.type
_entity_poly.pdbx_seq_one_letter_code
_entity_poly.pdbx_strand_id
1 'polypeptide(L)'
;MNLKKICRGANQTPVSNEFAWGNTTILQIASPSNQGMADETWFTGNCNYLSLTIPMRCGALATYSSNREQAGATYYGVMEMSGNLHEAVISAGNAPGRTYTGVHGDGNLDPNGLYNALNWSTSAIGYRGGYLNSGYSLYSAVSDRISSTSGGAIKNNYYSSGRGVRTAQ
;
A
#
# COMPACT_ATOMS: atom_id res chain seq x y z
N MET A 1 5.25 -6.46 7.85
CA MET A 1 3.86 -5.91 7.88
C MET A 1 2.88 -6.93 7.31
N ASN A 2 1.70 -7.12 7.92
CA ASN A 2 0.62 -7.88 7.30
C ASN A 2 -0.46 -6.90 6.81
N LEU A 3 -0.41 -6.55 5.52
CA LEU A 3 -1.29 -5.56 4.89
C LEU A 3 -2.79 -5.87 5.10
N LYS A 4 -3.18 -7.15 5.04
CA LYS A 4 -4.59 -7.51 5.26
C LYS A 4 -5.06 -7.17 6.67
N LYS A 5 -4.17 -7.33 7.67
CA LYS A 5 -4.48 -6.96 9.06
C LYS A 5 -4.62 -5.46 9.23
N ILE A 6 -3.75 -4.64 8.61
CA ILE A 6 -3.86 -3.18 8.74
C ILE A 6 -5.10 -2.62 8.04
N CYS A 7 -5.60 -3.32 7.02
CA CYS A 7 -6.79 -2.88 6.29
C CYS A 7 -8.08 -3.22 7.05
N ARG A 8 -8.26 -4.46 7.51
CA ARG A 8 -9.58 -5.01 7.87
C ARG A 8 -10.12 -4.66 9.26
N GLY A 9 -9.34 -4.04 10.13
CA GLY A 9 -9.80 -3.79 11.50
C GLY A 9 -9.97 -5.07 12.33
N ALA A 10 -10.34 -4.90 13.60
CA ALA A 10 -10.67 -6.00 14.48
C ALA A 10 -12.16 -6.38 14.32
N ASN A 11 -12.46 -7.68 14.34
CA ASN A 11 -13.83 -8.21 14.35
C ASN A 11 -14.71 -7.77 13.17
N GLN A 12 -14.12 -7.48 12.01
CA GLN A 12 -14.87 -7.27 10.78
C GLN A 12 -14.90 -8.56 9.95
N THR A 13 -16.06 -8.91 9.43
CA THR A 13 -16.19 -10.02 8.46
C THR A 13 -15.60 -9.56 7.12
N PRO A 14 -14.60 -10.28 6.57
CA PRO A 14 -14.01 -9.89 5.29
C PRO A 14 -15.04 -9.88 4.17
N VAL A 15 -15.08 -8.81 3.39
CA VAL A 15 -15.90 -8.71 2.18
C VAL A 15 -15.06 -9.11 0.96
N SER A 16 -15.66 -9.88 0.04
CA SER A 16 -14.99 -10.27 -1.19
C SER A 16 -14.65 -9.03 -2.04
N ASN A 17 -13.44 -8.98 -2.58
CA ASN A 17 -12.94 -7.88 -3.41
C ASN A 17 -12.98 -6.48 -2.73
N GLU A 18 -13.02 -6.44 -1.40
CA GLU A 18 -13.05 -5.18 -0.66
C GLU A 18 -11.75 -4.38 -0.80
N PHE A 19 -11.90 -3.07 -0.75
CA PHE A 19 -10.82 -2.11 -0.63
C PHE A 19 -10.57 -1.76 0.84
N ALA A 20 -9.53 -0.95 1.09
CA ALA A 20 -9.06 -0.58 2.42
C ALA A 20 -10.18 -0.10 3.38
N TRP A 21 -11.20 0.57 2.85
CA TRP A 21 -12.32 1.12 3.61
C TRP A 21 -13.46 0.13 3.93
N GLY A 22 -13.38 -1.11 3.46
CA GLY A 22 -14.26 -2.22 3.86
C GLY A 22 -15.47 -2.50 2.96
N ASN A 23 -15.48 -1.97 1.73
CA ASN A 23 -16.49 -2.31 0.72
C ASN A 23 -15.89 -2.29 -0.69
N THR A 24 -16.73 -2.48 -1.70
CA THR A 24 -16.33 -2.57 -3.12
C THR A 24 -16.55 -1.27 -3.91
N THR A 25 -16.99 -0.18 -3.25
CA THR A 25 -17.21 1.11 -3.89
C THR A 25 -15.88 1.83 -4.05
N ILE A 26 -15.44 2.01 -5.28
CA ILE A 26 -14.19 2.69 -5.62
C ILE A 26 -14.44 3.70 -6.73
N LEU A 27 -13.88 4.89 -6.58
CA LEU A 27 -13.96 5.94 -7.58
C LEU A 27 -12.58 6.57 -7.75
N GLN A 28 -12.16 6.68 -9.02
CA GLN A 28 -10.90 7.31 -9.37
C GLN A 28 -10.90 8.77 -8.92
N ILE A 29 -9.79 9.21 -8.33
CA ILE A 29 -9.62 10.60 -7.95
C ILE A 29 -9.61 11.54 -9.16
N ALA A 30 -10.21 12.72 -9.00
CA ALA A 30 -10.26 13.76 -10.02
C ALA A 30 -10.40 15.15 -9.38
N SER A 31 -10.28 16.19 -10.22
CA SER A 31 -10.38 17.60 -9.79
C SER A 31 -9.37 17.95 -8.69
N PRO A 32 -8.06 17.90 -8.98
CA PRO A 32 -7.04 18.25 -8.00
C PRO A 32 -7.03 19.76 -7.71
N SER A 33 -6.64 20.11 -6.49
CA SER A 33 -6.21 21.46 -6.13
C SER A 33 -4.83 21.35 -5.45
N ASN A 34 -3.95 22.30 -5.77
CA ASN A 34 -2.59 22.40 -5.21
C ASN A 34 -1.79 21.08 -5.30
N GLN A 35 -1.90 20.40 -6.45
CA GLN A 35 -1.23 19.13 -6.69
C GLN A 35 0.29 19.23 -6.48
N GLY A 36 0.85 18.29 -5.71
CA GLY A 36 2.27 18.28 -5.36
C GLY A 36 2.66 19.28 -4.27
N MET A 37 1.71 20.07 -3.75
CA MET A 37 1.94 20.98 -2.63
C MET A 37 1.52 20.34 -1.29
N ALA A 38 1.92 20.96 -0.19
CA ALA A 38 1.61 20.47 1.17
C ALA A 38 0.11 20.43 1.47
N ASP A 39 -0.67 21.29 0.79
CA ASP A 39 -2.11 21.43 0.89
C ASP A 39 -2.87 20.79 -0.30
N GLU A 40 -2.24 19.82 -0.97
CA GLU A 40 -2.89 19.03 -2.02
C GLU A 40 -4.21 18.41 -1.53
N THR A 41 -5.25 18.57 -2.33
CA THR A 41 -6.60 17.99 -2.13
C THR A 41 -7.21 17.51 -3.45
N TRP A 42 -8.19 16.62 -3.34
CA TRP A 42 -8.95 16.07 -4.47
C TRP A 42 -10.44 16.10 -4.13
N PHE A 43 -11.26 16.71 -5.00
CA PHE A 43 -12.69 16.91 -4.72
C PHE A 43 -13.58 15.73 -5.14
N THR A 44 -13.01 14.73 -5.80
CA THR A 44 -13.74 13.57 -6.30
C THR A 44 -12.89 12.33 -6.13
N GLY A 45 -13.55 11.20 -5.88
CA GLY A 45 -12.93 9.89 -5.75
C GLY A 45 -12.37 9.60 -4.37
N ASN A 46 -11.96 8.36 -4.18
CA ASN A 46 -11.37 7.87 -2.93
C ASN A 46 -10.12 7.01 -3.15
N CYS A 47 -9.64 6.94 -4.39
CA CYS A 47 -8.49 6.13 -4.75
C CYS A 47 -7.83 6.62 -6.03
N ASN A 48 -6.50 6.64 -6.05
CA ASN A 48 -5.72 6.79 -7.28
C ASN A 48 -5.32 5.41 -7.84
N TYR A 49 -6.03 4.87 -8.83
CA TYR A 49 -5.73 3.55 -9.40
C TYR A 49 -5.81 3.47 -10.92
N LEU A 50 -6.58 4.36 -11.58
CA LEU A 50 -7.03 4.13 -12.95
C LEU A 50 -6.06 4.68 -14.00
N SER A 51 -6.00 6.00 -14.17
CA SER A 51 -5.39 6.64 -15.34
C SER A 51 -4.42 7.78 -15.02
N LEU A 52 -4.41 8.28 -13.78
CA LEU A 52 -3.41 9.27 -13.39
C LEU A 52 -2.04 8.60 -13.29
N THR A 53 -1.02 9.32 -13.72
CA THR A 53 0.38 8.87 -13.78
C THR A 53 1.24 9.44 -12.66
N ILE A 54 0.64 10.24 -11.79
CA ILE A 54 1.31 10.93 -10.68
C ILE A 54 0.71 10.50 -9.36
N PRO A 55 1.55 10.22 -8.34
CA PRO A 55 1.06 9.88 -7.02
C PRO A 55 0.42 11.11 -6.38
N MET A 56 -0.64 10.88 -5.61
CA MET A 56 -1.22 11.90 -4.76
C MET A 56 -0.46 11.98 -3.44
N ARG A 57 -0.43 13.17 -2.83
CA ARG A 57 0.08 13.34 -1.45
C ARG A 57 -0.66 12.39 -0.49
N CYS A 58 0.10 11.71 0.37
CA CYS A 58 -0.47 10.86 1.40
C CYS A 58 -1.50 11.64 2.25
N GLY A 59 -2.73 11.11 2.33
CA GLY A 59 -3.81 11.72 3.09
C GLY A 59 -4.49 12.91 2.43
N ALA A 60 -4.28 13.18 1.13
CA ALA A 60 -4.95 14.26 0.43
C ALA A 60 -6.48 14.11 0.27
N LEU A 61 -7.02 12.92 0.59
CA LEU A 61 -8.46 12.64 0.60
C LEU A 61 -9.11 12.81 1.98
N ALA A 62 -8.32 12.86 3.05
CA ALA A 62 -8.85 13.09 4.39
C ALA A 62 -9.16 14.57 4.58
N THR A 63 -10.41 14.87 4.95
CA THR A 63 -10.89 16.20 5.32
C THR A 63 -11.53 16.16 6.69
N TYR A 64 -11.91 17.33 7.23
CA TYR A 64 -12.62 17.39 8.52
C TYR A 64 -13.97 16.66 8.51
N SER A 65 -14.58 16.45 7.34
CA SER A 65 -15.91 15.85 7.18
C SER A 65 -15.89 14.52 6.44
N SER A 66 -14.73 14.07 5.93
CA SER A 66 -14.63 12.79 5.23
C SER A 66 -14.87 11.61 6.16
N ASN A 67 -15.69 10.67 5.73
CA ASN A 67 -15.76 9.35 6.35
C ASN A 67 -14.60 8.45 5.85
N ARG A 68 -14.52 7.23 6.39
CA ARG A 68 -13.47 6.26 6.04
C ARG A 68 -13.39 5.94 4.54
N GLU A 69 -14.54 5.77 3.87
CA GLU A 69 -14.58 5.50 2.43
C GLU A 69 -14.12 6.69 1.62
N GLN A 70 -14.60 7.90 1.92
CA GLN A 70 -14.21 9.13 1.24
C GLN A 70 -12.71 9.42 1.40
N ALA A 71 -12.17 9.15 2.58
CA ALA A 71 -10.77 9.30 2.89
C ALA A 71 -9.87 8.20 2.28
N GLY A 72 -10.44 7.12 1.72
CA GLY A 72 -9.68 5.96 1.27
C GLY A 72 -8.95 5.22 2.40
N ALA A 73 -9.40 5.41 3.65
CA ALA A 73 -8.68 4.98 4.85
C ALA A 73 -9.02 3.54 5.27
N THR A 74 -8.09 2.89 5.97
CA THR A 74 -8.38 1.62 6.64
C THR A 74 -9.23 1.80 7.89
N TYR A 75 -9.68 0.69 8.49
CA TYR A 75 -10.33 0.70 9.81
C TYR A 75 -9.44 1.23 10.95
N TYR A 76 -8.12 1.31 10.73
CA TYR A 76 -7.17 1.91 11.67
C TYR A 76 -6.69 3.31 11.25
N GLY A 77 -7.36 3.94 10.26
CA GLY A 77 -7.02 5.28 9.80
C GLY A 77 -5.74 5.35 8.95
N VAL A 78 -5.25 4.21 8.46
CA VAL A 78 -4.06 4.19 7.59
C VAL A 78 -4.49 4.52 6.17
N MET A 79 -3.83 5.50 5.57
CA MET A 79 -4.19 6.04 4.25
C MET A 79 -3.49 5.28 3.13
N GLU A 80 -4.12 5.28 1.94
CA GLU A 80 -3.55 4.79 0.68
C GLU A 80 -3.13 3.31 0.69
N MET A 81 -3.91 2.45 1.32
CA MET A 81 -3.65 1.00 1.34
C MET A 81 -4.29 0.22 0.17
N SER A 82 -5.02 0.94 -0.69
CA SER A 82 -5.76 0.42 -1.86
C SER A 82 -5.62 1.40 -3.02
N GLY A 83 -4.42 1.65 -3.53
CA GLY A 83 -4.12 2.51 -4.67
C GLY A 83 -2.86 3.34 -4.44
N ASN A 84 -2.75 4.42 -5.20
CA ASN A 84 -1.64 5.34 -5.25
C ASN A 84 -0.34 4.65 -5.68
N LEU A 85 0.39 4.03 -4.76
CA LEU A 85 1.60 3.27 -5.06
C LEU A 85 1.56 1.94 -4.34
N HIS A 86 2.01 0.87 -5.01
CA HIS A 86 2.08 -0.42 -4.35
C HIS A 86 3.22 -0.43 -3.33
N GLU A 87 3.01 -1.14 -2.24
CA GLU A 87 3.98 -1.22 -1.16
C GLU A 87 4.77 -2.52 -1.23
N ALA A 88 6.10 -2.42 -1.10
CA ALA A 88 6.97 -3.58 -0.97
C ALA A 88 6.69 -4.33 0.34
N VAL A 89 6.55 -5.65 0.26
CA VAL A 89 6.35 -6.54 1.41
C VAL A 89 7.20 -7.80 1.28
N ILE A 90 7.39 -8.49 2.41
CA ILE A 90 7.86 -9.89 2.39
C ILE A 90 6.70 -10.80 1.94
N SER A 91 6.92 -11.56 0.88
CA SER A 91 5.91 -12.40 0.26
C SER A 91 5.97 -13.85 0.73
N ALA A 92 4.85 -14.35 1.24
CA ALA A 92 4.67 -15.80 1.48
C ALA A 92 4.53 -16.63 0.19
N GLY A 93 4.46 -15.99 -0.99
CA GLY A 93 4.29 -16.66 -2.29
C GLY A 93 5.54 -17.38 -2.78
N ASN A 94 6.73 -17.06 -2.26
CA ASN A 94 8.00 -17.69 -2.64
C ASN A 94 8.68 -18.36 -1.43
N ALA A 95 9.59 -19.30 -1.70
CA ALA A 95 10.28 -20.03 -0.64
C ALA A 95 11.10 -19.11 0.30
N PRO A 96 11.86 -18.11 -0.18
CA PRO A 96 12.61 -17.20 0.69
C PRO A 96 11.74 -16.36 1.63
N GLY A 97 10.55 -15.91 1.21
CA GLY A 97 9.68 -15.15 2.10
C GLY A 97 8.93 -16.00 3.12
N ARG A 98 8.78 -17.31 2.88
CA ARG A 98 8.26 -18.25 3.89
C ARG A 98 9.25 -18.52 5.03
N THR A 99 10.55 -18.24 4.84
CA THR A 99 11.55 -18.38 5.90
C THR A 99 11.69 -17.11 6.75
N TYR A 100 10.91 -16.06 6.48
CA TYR A 100 10.97 -14.81 7.25
C TYR A 100 10.43 -15.00 8.67
N THR A 101 11.23 -14.62 9.66
CA THR A 101 10.95 -14.84 11.09
C THR A 101 10.29 -13.67 11.79
N GLY A 102 9.99 -12.57 11.07
CA GLY A 102 9.36 -11.39 11.67
C GLY A 102 10.32 -10.37 12.26
N VAL A 103 11.63 -10.54 12.10
CA VAL A 103 12.64 -9.57 12.57
C VAL A 103 12.50 -8.26 11.80
N HIS A 104 12.27 -7.16 12.53
CA HIS A 104 12.31 -5.80 11.98
C HIS A 104 13.77 -5.33 11.83
N GLY A 105 14.00 -4.46 10.84
CA GLY A 105 15.30 -3.83 10.65
C GLY A 105 15.52 -2.74 11.68
N ASP A 106 16.77 -2.36 11.87
CA ASP A 106 17.20 -1.25 12.74
C ASP A 106 17.19 0.11 12.02
N GLY A 107 16.91 0.12 10.71
CA GLY A 107 16.91 1.31 9.87
C GLY A 107 18.28 1.67 9.29
N ASN A 108 19.32 0.88 9.55
CA ASN A 108 20.66 1.09 9.01
C ASN A 108 20.87 0.28 7.73
N LEU A 109 21.66 0.85 6.81
CA LEU A 109 22.09 0.18 5.58
C LEU A 109 23.56 -0.22 5.71
N ASP A 110 23.94 -1.31 5.06
CA ASP A 110 25.34 -1.67 4.86
C ASP A 110 26.02 -0.71 3.86
N PRO A 111 27.35 -0.79 3.68
CA PRO A 111 28.07 0.06 2.72
C PRO A 111 27.63 -0.09 1.25
N ASN A 112 26.89 -1.15 0.90
CA ASN A 112 26.33 -1.38 -0.43
C ASN A 112 24.90 -0.84 -0.57
N GLY A 113 24.35 -0.21 0.48
CA GLY A 113 22.97 0.29 0.50
C GLY A 113 21.91 -0.80 0.69
N LEU A 114 22.31 -1.99 1.16
CA LEU A 114 21.39 -3.08 1.50
C LEU A 114 21.05 -3.07 2.98
N TYR A 115 19.97 -3.75 3.33
CA TYR A 115 19.66 -4.00 4.74
C TYR A 115 20.81 -4.76 5.42
N ASN A 116 21.08 -4.46 6.68
CA ASN A 116 22.08 -5.18 7.49
C ASN A 116 21.48 -6.37 8.28
N ALA A 117 20.17 -6.59 8.18
CA ALA A 117 19.47 -7.66 8.89
C ALA A 117 19.75 -9.04 8.27
N LEU A 118 20.43 -9.92 9.02
CA LEU A 118 20.94 -11.22 8.54
C LEU A 118 19.89 -12.15 7.91
N ASN A 119 18.63 -12.06 8.35
CA ASN A 119 17.54 -12.96 7.93
C ASN A 119 16.62 -12.36 6.85
N TRP A 120 17.00 -11.22 6.27
CA TRP A 120 16.24 -10.61 5.18
C TRP A 120 16.77 -11.15 3.84
N SER A 121 15.86 -11.41 2.91
CA SER A 121 16.18 -11.89 1.56
C SER A 121 15.61 -10.94 0.52
N THR A 122 16.45 -10.43 -0.39
CA THR A 122 16.00 -9.64 -1.54
C THR A 122 15.11 -10.45 -2.49
N SER A 123 15.21 -11.78 -2.47
CA SER A 123 14.35 -12.69 -3.24
C SER A 123 12.98 -12.93 -2.58
N ALA A 124 12.77 -12.43 -1.36
CA ALA A 124 11.50 -12.58 -0.64
C ALA A 124 10.49 -11.45 -0.94
N ILE A 125 10.86 -10.45 -1.74
CA ILE A 125 10.05 -9.25 -1.95
C ILE A 125 8.86 -9.53 -2.89
N GLY A 126 7.72 -8.93 -2.58
CA GLY A 126 6.58 -8.78 -3.47
C GLY A 126 5.86 -7.45 -3.21
N TYR A 127 4.81 -7.16 -3.97
CA TYR A 127 4.07 -5.90 -3.88
C TYR A 127 2.59 -6.10 -3.57
N ARG A 128 2.00 -5.09 -2.90
CA ARG A 128 0.62 -5.12 -2.43
C ARG A 128 -0.02 -3.73 -2.48
N GLY A 129 -1.35 -3.67 -2.43
CA GLY A 129 -2.09 -2.42 -2.27
C GLY A 129 -2.48 -1.74 -3.57
N GLY A 130 -2.13 -2.28 -4.74
CA GLY A 130 -2.43 -1.65 -6.02
C GLY A 130 -1.59 -0.40 -6.29
N TYR A 131 -1.75 0.18 -7.47
CA TYR A 131 -0.97 1.34 -7.90
C TYR A 131 -1.78 2.19 -8.89
N LEU A 132 -1.40 3.46 -9.01
CA LEU A 132 -1.91 4.40 -10.01
C LEU A 132 -1.66 3.89 -11.43
N ASN A 133 -2.44 4.34 -12.41
CA ASN A 133 -2.31 3.90 -13.81
C ASN A 133 -2.39 2.36 -14.02
N SER A 134 -3.11 1.65 -13.15
CA SER A 134 -3.27 0.19 -13.26
C SER A 134 -4.32 -0.23 -14.29
N GLY A 135 -5.30 0.63 -14.58
CA GLY A 135 -6.45 0.31 -15.42
C GLY A 135 -7.47 -0.65 -14.81
N TYR A 136 -7.20 -1.25 -13.65
CA TYR A 136 -8.04 -2.28 -13.04
C TYR A 136 -8.20 -2.09 -11.53
N SER A 137 -9.41 -1.82 -11.07
CA SER A 137 -9.70 -1.58 -9.64
C SER A 137 -9.31 -2.75 -8.75
N LEU A 138 -9.50 -3.99 -9.21
CA LEU A 138 -9.23 -5.18 -8.38
C LEU A 138 -7.75 -5.34 -7.97
N TYR A 139 -6.81 -4.66 -8.63
CA TYR A 139 -5.42 -4.66 -8.17
C TYR A 139 -5.25 -3.90 -6.85
N SER A 140 -6.16 -2.98 -6.53
CA SER A 140 -6.22 -2.27 -5.25
C SER A 140 -6.96 -3.04 -4.15
N ALA A 141 -7.57 -4.20 -4.46
CA ALA A 141 -8.29 -4.97 -3.45
C ALA A 141 -7.35 -5.48 -2.35
N VAL A 142 -7.81 -5.45 -1.10
CA VAL A 142 -7.03 -5.87 0.08
C VAL A 142 -6.54 -7.32 -0.05
N SER A 143 -7.30 -8.15 -0.76
CA SER A 143 -7.00 -9.55 -0.99
C SER A 143 -6.13 -9.87 -2.18
N ASP A 144 -5.98 -8.94 -3.15
CA ASP A 144 -5.21 -9.16 -4.39
C ASP A 144 -3.82 -9.72 -4.07
N ARG A 145 -3.14 -10.41 -4.98
CA ARG A 145 -1.76 -10.87 -4.78
C ARG A 145 -0.97 -10.91 -6.08
N ILE A 146 -1.42 -10.24 -7.14
CA ILE A 146 -0.89 -10.42 -8.49
C ILE A 146 0.62 -10.15 -8.58
N SER A 147 1.11 -9.17 -7.81
CA SER A 147 2.53 -8.80 -7.75
C SER A 147 3.27 -9.39 -6.55
N SER A 148 2.74 -10.45 -5.93
CA SER A 148 3.35 -11.04 -4.73
C SER A 148 4.56 -11.94 -5.02
N THR A 149 4.79 -12.34 -6.28
CA THR A 149 5.93 -13.20 -6.65
C THR A 149 6.85 -12.53 -7.67
N SER A 150 6.97 -11.21 -7.61
CA SER A 150 7.92 -10.43 -8.40
C SER A 150 9.36 -10.76 -7.98
N GLY A 151 9.88 -11.92 -8.40
CA GLY A 151 11.26 -12.33 -8.14
C GLY A 151 12.22 -11.31 -8.76
N GLY A 152 12.90 -10.55 -7.91
CA GLY A 152 13.93 -9.61 -8.35
C GLY A 152 14.11 -8.47 -7.39
N ALA A 153 15.33 -8.36 -6.84
CA ALA A 153 15.80 -7.20 -6.13
C ALA A 153 15.59 -5.95 -7.00
N ILE A 154 14.93 -4.93 -6.41
CA ILE A 154 14.88 -3.55 -6.91
C ILE A 154 14.26 -3.40 -8.31
N LYS A 155 12.92 -3.41 -8.38
CA LYS A 155 12.25 -2.57 -9.38
C LYS A 155 12.05 -1.20 -8.75
N ASN A 156 13.00 -0.30 -9.01
CA ASN A 156 12.81 1.15 -8.86
C ASN A 156 11.79 1.62 -9.92
N ASN A 157 10.60 1.05 -9.87
CA ASN A 157 9.51 1.35 -10.78
C ASN A 157 8.70 2.47 -10.14
N TYR A 158 8.30 3.45 -10.94
CA TYR A 158 7.55 4.65 -10.56
C TYR A 158 6.29 4.38 -9.73
N TYR A 159 5.81 3.14 -9.73
CA TYR A 159 4.64 2.67 -9.00
C TYR A 159 4.94 2.05 -7.62
N SER A 160 6.21 1.98 -7.22
CA SER A 160 6.65 1.30 -6.00
C SER A 160 6.92 2.28 -4.86
N SER A 161 6.46 1.92 -3.67
CA SER A 161 6.63 2.67 -2.44
C SER A 161 6.98 1.74 -1.27
N GLY A 162 7.27 2.33 -0.11
CA GLY A 162 7.53 1.64 1.13
C GLY A 162 6.81 2.30 2.30
N ARG A 163 6.49 1.50 3.31
CA ARG A 163 5.92 1.95 4.59
C ARG A 163 6.71 1.37 5.74
N GLY A 164 7.18 2.24 6.63
CA GLY A 164 7.84 1.83 7.86
C GLY A 164 6.87 1.14 8.82
N VAL A 165 7.33 0.05 9.45
CA VAL A 165 6.60 -0.62 10.54
C VAL A 165 7.53 -0.85 11.73
N ARG A 166 6.96 -0.89 12.93
CA ARG A 166 7.68 -1.12 14.18
C ARG A 166 7.02 -2.20 15.02
N THR A 167 7.77 -2.80 15.93
CA THR A 167 7.23 -3.71 16.95
C THR A 167 6.40 -2.89 17.94
N ALA A 168 5.26 -3.45 18.38
CA ALA A 168 4.50 -2.87 19.49
C ALA A 168 5.34 -2.89 20.77
N GLN A 169 5.20 -1.85 21.60
CA GLN A 169 5.78 -1.77 22.94
C GLN A 169 4.72 -2.14 23.95
#